data_AF-A0A7Z7YTC9-F1
#
_entry.id   AF-A0A7Z7YTC9-F1
#
_cell.length_a   1.000
_cell.length_b   1.000
_cell.length_c   1.000
_cell.angle_alpha   90.00
_cell.angle_beta   90.00
_cell.angle_gamma   90.00
#
_symmetry.space_group_name_H-M   'P 1'
#
loop_
_entity.id
_entity.type
_entity.pdbx_description
1 polymer ?
#
loop_
_entity_poly.entity_id
_entity_poly.type
_entity_poly.pdbx_seq_one_letter_code
_entity_poly.pdbx_strand_id
1 'polypeptide(L)'
;MAEDKLQRELSNRHIQLIAIGGAIGTGLFLGSGESVHLAGPSILLTYVIVGFVLFMFMRAMGEILLSNLGFKSFGDIAHHYIGPIAGFMVGWTYWLTWIISGMAEVTAVAKYVGYWYPTV
;
A
#
# COMPACT_ATOMS: atom_id res chain seq x y z
N MET A 1 12.06 9.56 32.09
CA MET A 1 12.82 9.77 30.83
C MET A 1 12.08 10.80 30.03
N ALA A 2 12.74 11.87 29.59
CA ALA A 2 12.14 12.85 28.70
C ALA A 2 11.68 12.13 27.42
N GLU A 3 10.40 12.29 27.08
CA GLU A 3 9.79 11.76 25.87
C GLU A 3 10.41 12.51 24.69
N ASP A 4 11.29 11.85 23.94
CA ASP A 4 11.94 12.42 22.76
C ASP A 4 10.87 12.67 21.69
N LYS A 5 10.31 13.88 21.68
CA LYS A 5 9.23 14.25 20.75
C LYS A 5 9.81 14.33 19.35
N LEU A 6 9.37 13.41 18.48
CA LEU A 6 9.65 13.44 17.05
C LEU A 6 9.41 14.84 16.48
N GLN A 7 10.42 15.37 15.77
CA GLN A 7 10.32 16.67 15.13
C GLN A 7 9.50 16.56 13.84
N ARG A 8 8.51 17.43 13.67
CA ARG A 8 7.63 17.45 12.49
C ARG A 8 8.26 18.24 11.35
N GLU A 9 9.32 17.71 10.74
CA GLU A 9 10.04 18.36 9.63
C GLU A 9 9.69 17.81 8.23
N LEU A 10 8.80 16.82 8.15
CA LEU A 10 8.37 16.26 6.87
C LEU A 10 7.57 17.31 6.07
N SER A 11 8.25 17.96 5.13
CA SER A 11 7.65 18.78 4.09
C SER A 11 6.71 17.96 3.20
N ASN A 12 5.76 18.63 2.55
CA ASN A 12 4.81 18.03 1.59
C ASN A 12 5.55 17.19 0.52
N ARG A 13 6.72 17.64 0.05
CA ARG A 13 7.52 16.88 -0.91
C ARG A 13 7.99 15.54 -0.35
N HIS A 14 8.43 15.50 0.92
CA HIS A 14 8.86 14.25 1.55
C HIS A 14 7.69 13.28 1.68
N ILE A 15 6.51 13.77 2.06
CA ILE A 15 5.30 12.96 2.18
C ILE A 15 4.90 12.37 0.82
N GLN A 16 4.96 13.17 -0.25
CA GLN A 16 4.67 12.69 -1.60
C GLN A 16 5.69 11.65 -2.08
N LEU A 17 6.98 11.83 -1.79
CA LEU A 17 8.01 10.85 -2.14
C LEU A 17 7.82 9.52 -1.39
N ILE A 18 7.42 9.57 -0.11
CA ILE A 18 7.06 8.37 0.65
C ILE A 18 5.86 7.67 0.01
N ALA A 19 4.83 8.43 -0.38
CA ALA A 19 3.65 7.88 -1.02
C ALA A 19 3.96 7.25 -2.39
N ILE A 20 4.75 7.92 -3.24
CA ILE A 20 5.16 7.40 -4.56
C ILE A 20 6.04 6.16 -4.39
N GLY A 21 7.03 6.22 -3.48
CA GLY A 21 7.92 5.09 -3.21
C GLY A 21 7.19 3.88 -2.63
N GLY A 22 6.15 4.09 -1.84
CA GLY A 22 5.29 3.02 -1.34
C GLY A 22 4.31 2.47 -2.39
N ALA A 23 3.85 3.30 -3.33
CA ALA A 23 2.91 2.88 -4.37
C ALA A 23 3.59 2.13 -5.53
N ILE A 24 4.82 2.50 -5.88
CA ILE A 24 5.59 1.86 -6.94
C ILE A 24 6.40 0.71 -6.33
N GLY A 25 5.90 -0.52 -6.47
CA GLY A 25 6.54 -1.72 -5.94
C GLY A 25 6.43 -2.93 -6.85
N THR A 26 6.59 -4.12 -6.28
CA THR A 26 6.55 -5.38 -7.04
C THR A 26 5.25 -5.63 -7.80
N GLY A 27 4.12 -5.13 -7.31
CA GLY A 27 2.84 -5.24 -8.03
C GLY A 27 2.89 -4.62 -9.43
N LEU A 28 3.58 -3.49 -9.59
CA LEU A 28 3.72 -2.82 -10.89
C LEU A 28 4.76 -3.50 -11.78
N PHE A 29 5.87 -3.99 -11.24
CA PHE A 29 6.95 -4.56 -12.07
C PHE A 29 6.80 -6.06 -12.31
N LEU A 30 6.61 -6.84 -11.24
CA LEU A 30 6.47 -8.29 -11.35
C LEU A 30 5.05 -8.68 -11.73
N GLY A 31 4.05 -8.02 -11.13
CA GLY A 31 2.64 -8.33 -11.35
C GLY A 31 2.10 -7.86 -12.70
N SER A 32 2.66 -6.80 -13.30
CA SER A 32 2.18 -6.31 -14.59
C SER A 32 2.43 -7.30 -15.72
N GLY A 33 3.56 -8.01 -15.75
CA GLY A 33 3.85 -9.00 -16.78
C GLY A 33 2.78 -10.10 -16.84
N GLU A 34 2.40 -10.63 -15.68
CA GLU A 34 1.33 -11.64 -15.57
C GLU A 34 -0.05 -11.05 -15.89
N SER A 35 -0.33 -9.82 -15.44
CA SER A 35 -1.58 -9.12 -15.75
C SER A 35 -1.72 -8.84 -17.25
N VAL A 36 -0.63 -8.49 -17.93
CA VAL A 36 -0.60 -8.24 -19.39
C VAL A 36 -0.79 -9.56 -20.13
N HIS A 37 -0.17 -10.65 -19.67
CA HIS A 37 -0.35 -11.96 -20.26
C HIS A 37 -1.80 -12.43 -20.20
N LEU A 38 -2.50 -12.18 -19.08
CA LEU A 38 -3.89 -12.57 -18.88
C LEU A 38 -4.89 -11.65 -19.60
N ALA A 39 -4.73 -10.33 -19.51
CA ALA A 39 -5.70 -9.36 -20.05
C ALA A 39 -5.39 -8.92 -21.50
N GLY A 40 -4.16 -9.11 -21.98
CA GLY A 40 -3.71 -8.60 -23.26
C GLY A 40 -3.82 -7.06 -23.35
N PRO A 41 -4.12 -6.50 -24.55
CA PRO A 41 -4.26 -5.04 -24.73
C PRO A 41 -5.31 -4.38 -23.84
N SER A 42 -6.28 -5.16 -23.34
CA SER A 42 -7.35 -4.65 -22.47
C SER A 42 -6.90 -4.26 -21.06
N ILE A 43 -5.64 -4.57 -20.68
CA ILE A 43 -5.09 -4.22 -19.36
C ILE A 43 -5.17 -2.73 -19.05
N LEU A 44 -5.04 -1.86 -20.06
CA LEU A 44 -5.18 -0.41 -19.87
C LEU A 44 -6.57 -0.05 -19.35
N LEU A 45 -7.61 -0.67 -19.89
CA LEU A 45 -8.98 -0.46 -19.42
C LEU A 45 -9.15 -0.96 -17.98
N THR A 46 -8.59 -2.12 -17.66
CA THR A 46 -8.60 -2.67 -16.30
C THR A 46 -7.91 -1.72 -15.31
N TYR A 47 -6.73 -1.19 -15.64
CA TYR A 47 -6.03 -0.24 -14.78
C TYR A 47 -6.77 1.07 -14.60
N VAL A 48 -7.44 1.59 -15.65
CA VAL A 48 -8.25 2.81 -15.54
C VAL A 48 -9.44 2.58 -14.60
N ILE A 49 -10.16 1.47 -14.74
CA ILE A 49 -11.32 1.16 -13.90
C ILE A 49 -10.90 0.94 -12.45
N VAL A 50 -9.90 0.08 -12.21
CA VAL A 50 -9.41 -0.21 -10.85
C VAL A 50 -8.79 1.05 -10.23
N GLY A 51 -8.00 1.80 -10.98
CA GLY A 51 -7.40 3.05 -10.53
C GLY A 51 -8.43 4.10 -10.16
N PHE A 52 -9.53 4.22 -10.92
CA PHE A 52 -10.62 5.12 -10.60
C PHE A 52 -11.32 4.74 -9.29
N VAL A 53 -11.62 3.45 -9.08
CA VAL A 53 -12.21 2.97 -7.83
C VAL A 53 -11.28 3.21 -6.64
N LEU A 54 -9.98 2.92 -6.79
CA LEU A 54 -8.98 3.16 -5.75
C LEU A 54 -8.82 4.65 -5.44
N PHE A 55 -8.87 5.52 -6.44
CA PHE A 55 -8.83 6.96 -6.25
C PHE A 55 -10.02 7.45 -5.41
N MET A 56 -11.23 7.00 -5.75
CA MET A 56 -12.44 7.34 -4.98
C MET A 56 -12.35 6.85 -3.53
N PHE A 57 -11.86 5.62 -3.33
CA PHE A 57 -11.64 5.07 -2.00
C PHE A 57 -10.63 5.90 -1.19
N MET A 58 -9.49 6.25 -1.78
CA MET A 58 -8.47 7.06 -1.11
C MET A 58 -8.96 8.48 -0.80
N ARG A 59 -9.80 9.05 -1.67
CA ARG A 59 -10.40 10.36 -1.43
C ARG A 59 -11.33 10.34 -0.22
N ALA A 60 -12.20 9.34 -0.12
CA ALA A 60 -13.10 9.15 1.01
C ALA A 60 -12.32 8.91 2.32
N MET A 61 -11.28 8.08 2.28
CA MET A 61 -10.41 7.84 3.43
C MET A 61 -9.69 9.12 3.91
N GLY A 62 -9.25 9.97 2.97
CA GLY A 62 -8.66 11.26 3.29
C GLY A 62 -9.62 12.20 4.02
N GLU A 63 -10.91 12.20 3.64
CA GLU A 63 -11.93 13.00 4.31
C GLU A 63 -12.19 12.52 5.75
N ILE A 64 -12.21 11.20 5.97
CA ILE A 64 -12.36 10.61 7.32
C ILE A 64 -11.18 11.03 8.20
N LEU A 65 -9.95 10.93 7.71
CA LEU A 65 -8.75 11.35 8.45
C LEU A 65 -8.74 12.84 8.79
N LEU A 66 -9.30 13.70 7.92
CA LEU A 66 -9.42 15.13 8.17
C LEU A 66 -10.56 15.47 9.12
N SER A 67 -11.63 14.65 9.17
CA SER A 67 -12.76 14.86 10.07
C SER A 67 -12.43 14.61 11.54
N ASN A 68 -11.50 13.70 11.83
CA ASN A 68 -11.03 13.42 13.18
C ASN A 68 -9.53 13.10 13.19
N LEU A 69 -8.75 14.09 13.63
CA LEU A 69 -7.28 14.02 13.76
C LEU A 69 -6.80 13.10 14.90
N GLY A 70 -7.73 12.55 15.70
CA GLY A 70 -7.44 11.54 16.71
C GLY A 70 -7.17 10.15 16.14
N PHE A 71 -7.59 9.88 14.90
CA PHE A 71 -7.29 8.62 14.22
C PHE A 71 -5.82 8.59 13.79
N LYS A 72 -5.10 7.56 14.23
CA LYS A 72 -3.68 7.36 13.90
C LYS A 72 -3.49 6.21 12.92
N SER A 73 -4.44 5.29 12.85
CA SER A 73 -4.42 4.12 11.96
C SER A 73 -5.79 3.81 11.36
N PHE A 74 -5.81 3.02 10.28
CA PHE A 74 -7.05 2.48 9.72
C PHE A 74 -7.79 1.56 10.70
N GLY A 75 -7.05 0.89 11.58
CA GLY A 75 -7.63 0.09 12.65
C GLY A 75 -8.44 0.94 13.63
N ASP A 76 -7.99 2.16 13.93
CA ASP A 76 -8.71 3.09 14.82
C ASP A 76 -10.03 3.54 14.18
N ILE A 77 -10.03 3.80 12.87
CA ILE A 77 -11.22 4.16 12.11
C ILE A 77 -12.24 3.01 12.16
N ALA A 78 -11.80 1.79 11.85
CA ALA A 78 -12.67 0.61 11.88
C ALA A 78 -13.19 0.31 13.29
N HIS A 79 -12.33 0.46 14.32
CA HIS A 79 -12.70 0.30 15.72
C HIS A 79 -13.79 1.30 16.13
N HIS A 80 -13.68 2.56 15.68
CA HIS A 80 -14.60 3.62 16.06
C HIS A 80 -15.94 3.54 15.34
N TYR A 81 -15.95 3.29 14.02
CA TYR A 81 -17.19 3.33 13.22
C TYR A 81 -17.91 1.98 13.10
N ILE A 82 -17.17 0.86 13.11
CA ILE A 82 -17.75 -0.49 12.89
C ILE A 82 -17.78 -1.26 14.22
N GLY A 83 -16.75 -1.09 15.04
CA GLY A 83 -16.68 -1.62 16.39
C GLY A 83 -15.38 -2.36 16.71
N PRO A 84 -15.21 -2.83 17.96
CA PRO A 84 -13.92 -3.31 18.45
C PRO A 84 -13.35 -4.52 17.69
N ILE A 85 -14.21 -5.47 17.33
CA ILE A 85 -13.84 -6.66 16.59
C ILE A 85 -13.35 -6.30 15.18
N ALA A 86 -14.00 -5.32 14.53
CA ALA A 86 -13.60 -4.88 13.20
C ALA A 86 -12.22 -4.21 13.23
N GLY A 87 -11.93 -3.40 14.25
CA GLY A 87 -10.59 -2.84 14.46
C GLY A 87 -9.52 -3.93 14.63
N PHE A 88 -9.82 -4.97 15.42
CA PHE A 88 -8.94 -6.12 15.61
C PHE A 88 -8.71 -6.90 14.30
N MET A 89 -9.78 -7.18 13.54
CA MET A 89 -9.67 -7.86 12.24
C MET A 89 -8.84 -7.05 11.25
N VAL A 90 -9.08 -5.74 11.13
CA VAL A 90 -8.30 -4.85 10.27
C VAL A 90 -6.83 -4.85 10.66
N GLY A 91 -6.52 -4.82 11.95
CA GLY A 91 -5.14 -4.91 12.45
C GLY A 91 -4.44 -6.21 12.02
N TRP A 92 -5.10 -7.36 12.16
CA TRP A 92 -4.55 -8.65 11.74
C TRP A 92 -4.42 -8.78 10.22
N THR A 93 -5.43 -8.37 9.46
CA THR A 93 -5.36 -8.37 7.99
C THR A 93 -4.24 -7.45 7.51
N TYR A 94 -4.03 -6.30 8.15
CA TYR A 94 -2.94 -5.39 7.83
C TYR A 94 -1.58 -6.03 8.08
N TRP A 95 -1.39 -6.66 9.24
CA TRP A 95 -0.14 -7.38 9.54
C TRP A 95 0.13 -8.53 8.55
N LEU A 96 -0.89 -9.32 8.21
CA LEU A 96 -0.77 -10.39 7.21
C LEU A 96 -0.41 -9.84 5.84
N THR A 97 -0.97 -8.70 5.45
CA THR A 97 -0.65 -8.03 4.19
C THR A 97 0.83 -7.68 4.12
N TRP A 98 1.43 -7.19 5.21
CA TRP A 98 2.86 -6.89 5.26
C TRP A 98 3.74 -8.13 5.12
N ILE A 99 3.36 -9.26 5.73
CA ILE A 99 4.09 -10.52 5.56
C ILE A 99 4.06 -10.98 4.11
N ILE A 100 2.86 -11.01 3.51
CA ILE A 100 2.69 -11.45 2.12
C ILE A 100 3.45 -10.51 1.18
N SER A 101 3.36 -9.20 1.41
CA SER A 101 4.10 -8.21 0.63
C SER A 101 5.61 -8.42 0.74
N GLY A 102 6.14 -8.67 1.94
CA GLY A 102 7.56 -8.95 2.13
C GLY A 102 8.03 -10.17 1.34
N MET A 103 7.23 -11.25 1.33
CA MET A 103 7.51 -12.44 0.53
C MET A 103 7.45 -12.16 -0.98
N ALA A 104 6.53 -11.31 -1.44
CA ALA A 104 6.43 -10.90 -2.84
C ALA A 104 7.66 -10.09 -3.28
N GLU A 105 8.14 -9.17 -2.44
CA GLU A 105 9.38 -8.40 -2.65
C GLU A 105 10.60 -9.33 -2.80
N VAL A 106 10.79 -10.28 -1.88
CA VAL A 106 11.89 -11.26 -1.95
C VAL A 106 11.81 -12.11 -3.22
N THR A 107 10.61 -12.56 -3.60
CA THR A 107 10.39 -13.36 -4.81
C THR A 107 10.73 -12.57 -6.08
N ALA A 108 10.36 -11.29 -6.13
CA ALA A 108 10.70 -10.43 -7.25
C ALA A 108 12.21 -10.22 -7.37
N VAL A 109 12.89 -9.94 -6.26
CA VAL A 109 14.35 -9.81 -6.23
C VAL A 109 15.02 -11.10 -6.74
N ALA A 110 14.60 -12.26 -6.25
CA ALA A 110 15.13 -13.55 -6.70
C ALA A 110 14.95 -13.76 -8.21
N LYS A 111 13.76 -13.47 -8.75
CA LYS A 111 13.48 -13.56 -10.20
C LYS A 111 14.33 -12.59 -11.03
N TYR A 112 14.47 -11.34 -10.59
CA TYR A 112 15.27 -10.35 -11.31
C TYR A 112 16.76 -10.69 -11.28
N VAL A 113 17.30 -11.07 -10.12
CA VAL A 113 18.70 -11.49 -10.01
C VAL A 113 18.96 -12.70 -10.90
N GLY A 114 18.08 -13.71 -10.89
CA GLY A 114 18.21 -14.88 -11.77
C GLY A 114 18.08 -14.56 -13.26
N TYR A 115 17.30 -13.54 -13.64
CA TYR A 115 17.21 -13.07 -15.02
C TYR A 115 18.52 -12.41 -15.49
N TRP A 116 19.12 -11.55 -14.66
CA TRP A 116 20.33 -10.81 -15.02
C TRP A 116 21.62 -11.60 -14.81
N TYR A 117 21.64 -12.52 -13.86
CA TYR A 117 22.79 -13.35 -13.48
C TYR A 117 22.40 -14.84 -13.49
N PRO A 118 22.08 -15.43 -14.66
CA PRO A 118 21.55 -16.79 -14.76
C PRO A 118 22.56 -17.90 -14.40
N THR A 119 23.84 -17.55 -14.26
CA THR A 119 24.95 -18.48 -14.05
C THR A 119 25.54 -18.45 -12.64
N VAL A 120 24.96 -17.65 -11.73
CA VAL A 120 25.43 -17.48 -10.34
C VAL A 120 24.46 -18.16 -9.38
#